data_AF-A0A1X0P2A1-F1
#
_entry.id   AF-A0A1X0P2A1-F1
#
_cell.length_a   1.000
_cell.length_b   1.000
_cell.length_c   1.000
_cell.angle_alpha   90.00
_cell.angle_beta   90.00
_cell.angle_gamma   90.00
#
_symmetry.space_group_name_H-M   'P 1'
#
loop_
_entity.id
_entity.type
_entity.pdbx_description
1 polymer ?
#
loop_
_entity_poly.entity_id
_entity_poly.type
_entity_poly.pdbx_seq_one_letter_code
_entity_poly.pdbx_strand_id
1 'polypeptide(L)'
;MEEGFDRYTFQFAELSGKVDYCAFGKVTRDFLHGFRQSKHYEVMLSAFLHRLFEEPELVSPANLKSLENALVDRANAILSEERAKDKDRLAKGRKPVYELQESEESEEEEPVLTEEELRRQEEERLERELREEERLAAREEERRRNEEALRARARQVDTKAMEEMLQNAVVLNPGHLKPKTGGKQQQQKKQVTEDELREMESQVAALMKEKERLQTVLETSEEELPAKLTEAKEQLAAVQAKPKSQDGATTSKKAPMQPKQINARAAELKQKLSKLTVERTRLALQMKAEPHPLREELLSVLQTRDEAQLKLEQA
;
A
#
# COMPACT_ATOMS: atom_id res chain seq x y z
N MET A 1 -15.45 23.79 -26.50
CA MET A 1 -14.13 23.62 -27.14
C MET A 1 -14.34 22.76 -28.36
N GLU A 2 -14.48 23.40 -29.52
CA GLU A 2 -14.45 22.73 -30.82
C GLU A 2 -12.99 22.68 -31.26
N GLU A 3 -12.25 21.66 -30.80
CA GLU A 3 -10.96 21.32 -31.39
C GLU A 3 -11.23 20.56 -32.70
N GLY A 4 -10.53 20.95 -33.76
CA GLY A 4 -10.77 20.48 -35.13
C GLY A 4 -10.76 18.96 -35.24
N PHE A 5 -11.94 18.36 -35.33
CA PHE A 5 -12.08 16.95 -35.63
C PHE A 5 -11.61 16.67 -37.06
N ASP A 6 -10.65 15.77 -37.18
CA ASP A 6 -10.03 15.38 -38.44
C ASP A 6 -11.00 14.59 -39.33
N ARG A 7 -11.84 15.32 -40.07
CA ARG A 7 -12.75 14.75 -41.08
C ARG A 7 -12.01 14.14 -42.26
N TYR A 8 -10.79 14.61 -42.53
CA TYR A 8 -10.01 14.20 -43.70
C TYR A 8 -9.51 12.76 -43.57
N THR A 9 -9.10 12.35 -42.37
CA THR A 9 -8.59 11.00 -42.13
C THR A 9 -9.64 9.91 -42.38
N PHE A 10 -10.92 10.11 -42.07
CA PHE A 10 -11.96 9.10 -42.33
C PHE A 10 -12.46 9.09 -43.78
N GLN A 11 -12.35 10.20 -44.51
CA GLN A 11 -12.84 10.34 -45.88
C GLN A 11 -11.82 9.92 -46.93
N PHE A 12 -10.52 10.08 -46.66
CA PHE A 12 -9.44 9.86 -47.61
C PHE A 12 -8.45 8.75 -47.19
N ALA A 13 -8.77 7.96 -46.16
CA ALA A 13 -7.91 6.85 -45.76
C ALA A 13 -7.92 5.73 -46.81
N GLU A 14 -6.79 5.53 -47.46
CA GLU A 14 -6.48 4.32 -48.21
C GLU A 14 -5.74 3.35 -47.28
N LEU A 15 -6.42 2.26 -46.89
CA LEU A 15 -5.85 1.30 -45.95
C LEU A 15 -5.23 0.13 -46.72
N SER A 16 -3.92 -0.07 -46.56
CA SER A 16 -3.19 -1.15 -47.23
C SER A 16 -2.46 -2.04 -46.23
N GLY A 17 -3.08 -3.16 -45.88
CA GLY A 17 -2.46 -4.17 -45.02
C GLY A 17 -2.58 -3.90 -43.52
N LYS A 18 -2.11 -4.88 -42.73
CA LYS A 18 -2.49 -5.04 -41.31
C LYS A 18 -2.09 -3.85 -40.42
N VAL A 19 -0.94 -3.22 -40.68
CA VAL A 19 -0.44 -2.12 -39.86
C VAL A 19 -1.32 -0.88 -40.00
N ASP A 20 -1.73 -0.56 -41.24
CA ASP A 20 -2.61 0.57 -41.53
C ASP A 20 -3.99 0.37 -40.90
N TYR A 21 -4.55 -0.84 -40.99
CA TYR A 21 -5.81 -1.17 -40.30
C TYR A 21 -5.70 -1.02 -38.77
N CYS A 22 -4.59 -1.46 -38.16
CA CYS A 22 -4.37 -1.29 -36.73
C CYS A 22 -4.19 0.19 -36.33
N ALA A 23 -3.48 0.97 -37.14
CA ALA A 23 -3.30 2.40 -36.91
C ALA A 23 -4.64 3.15 -37.02
N PHE A 24 -5.40 2.86 -38.07
CA PHE A 24 -6.73 3.41 -38.28
C PHE A 24 -7.69 3.05 -37.13
N GLY A 25 -7.66 1.80 -36.65
CA GLY A 25 -8.43 1.38 -35.48
C GLY A 25 -8.11 2.20 -34.22
N LYS A 26 -6.84 2.60 -34.02
CA LYS A 26 -6.46 3.49 -32.91
C LYS A 26 -7.02 4.90 -33.09
N VAL A 27 -6.93 5.45 -34.30
CA VAL A 27 -7.49 6.77 -34.63
C VAL A 27 -9.01 6.78 -34.42
N THR A 28 -9.71 5.76 -34.89
CA THR A 28 -11.16 5.60 -34.68
C THR A 28 -11.51 5.52 -33.20
N ARG A 29 -10.75 4.75 -32.42
CA ARG A 29 -10.95 4.66 -30.96
C ARG A 29 -10.76 6.01 -30.29
N ASP A 30 -9.69 6.73 -30.62
CA ASP A 30 -9.37 8.01 -30.00
C ASP A 30 -10.40 9.08 -30.39
N PHE A 31 -10.89 9.04 -31.64
CA PHE A 31 -12.01 9.85 -32.12
C PHE A 31 -13.28 9.59 -31.30
N LEU A 32 -13.69 8.33 -31.13
CA LEU A 32 -14.86 7.97 -30.32
C LEU A 32 -14.68 8.42 -28.86
N HIS A 33 -13.51 8.21 -28.27
CA HIS A 33 -13.21 8.65 -26.91
C HIS A 33 -13.26 10.17 -26.73
N GLY A 34 -12.99 10.95 -27.77
CA GLY A 34 -13.18 12.41 -27.76
C GLY A 34 -14.61 12.82 -27.41
N PHE A 35 -15.59 11.96 -27.71
CA PHE A 35 -17.00 12.20 -27.38
C PHE A 35 -17.45 11.59 -26.05
N ARG A 36 -16.56 10.99 -25.24
CA ARG A 36 -16.93 10.27 -24.02
C ARG A 36 -17.77 11.08 -23.03
N GLN A 37 -17.56 12.40 -22.97
CA GLN A 37 -18.29 13.31 -22.07
C GLN A 37 -19.57 13.89 -22.70
N SER A 38 -19.83 13.59 -23.98
CA SER A 38 -21.04 14.01 -24.67
C SER A 38 -22.24 13.18 -24.23
N LYS A 39 -23.39 13.83 -24.09
CA LYS A 39 -24.68 13.17 -23.79
C LYS A 39 -25.08 12.12 -24.85
N HIS A 40 -24.53 12.23 -26.06
CA HIS A 40 -24.84 11.33 -27.18
C HIS A 40 -23.79 10.23 -27.39
N TYR A 41 -22.80 10.10 -26.50
CA TYR A 41 -21.71 9.13 -26.65
C TYR A 41 -22.22 7.70 -26.85
N GLU A 42 -23.15 7.26 -26.00
CA GLU A 42 -23.74 5.91 -26.07
C GLU A 42 -24.49 5.68 -27.39
N VAL A 43 -25.23 6.69 -27.86
CA VAL A 43 -25.96 6.62 -29.14
C VAL A 43 -25.00 6.51 -30.32
N MET A 44 -23.91 7.29 -30.31
CA MET A 44 -22.88 7.24 -31.35
C MET A 44 -22.13 5.90 -31.36
N LEU A 45 -21.79 5.38 -30.17
CA LEU A 45 -21.11 4.10 -30.03
C LEU A 45 -21.99 2.95 -30.50
N SER A 46 -23.26 2.94 -30.09
CA SER A 46 -24.24 1.93 -30.52
C SER A 46 -24.45 1.96 -32.04
N ALA A 47 -24.62 3.14 -32.64
CA ALA A 47 -24.74 3.28 -34.08
C ALA A 47 -23.48 2.82 -34.85
N PHE A 48 -22.29 3.12 -34.32
CA PHE A 48 -21.02 2.67 -34.89
C PHE A 48 -20.91 1.14 -34.86
N LEU A 49 -21.21 0.52 -33.72
CA LEU A 49 -21.20 -0.94 -33.57
C LEU A 49 -22.25 -1.59 -34.48
N HIS A 50 -23.47 -1.05 -34.52
CA HIS A 50 -24.50 -1.56 -35.43
C HIS A 50 -24.05 -1.56 -36.89
N ARG A 51 -23.41 -0.47 -37.35
CA ARG A 51 -22.86 -0.41 -38.71
C ARG A 51 -21.72 -1.39 -38.95
N LEU A 52 -20.87 -1.64 -37.95
CA LEU A 52 -19.79 -2.64 -38.08
C LEU A 52 -20.32 -4.07 -38.27
N PHE A 53 -21.55 -4.34 -37.80
CA PHE A 53 -22.20 -5.65 -37.92
C PHE A 53 -23.39 -5.66 -38.88
N GLU A 54 -23.56 -4.61 -39.68
CA GLU A 54 -24.64 -4.53 -40.68
C GLU A 54 -24.42 -5.56 -41.79
N GLU A 55 -23.16 -5.85 -42.12
CA GLU A 55 -22.74 -6.89 -43.08
C GLU A 55 -21.82 -7.93 -42.41
N PRO A 56 -22.38 -8.86 -41.62
CA PRO A 56 -21.60 -9.84 -40.86
C PRO A 56 -20.83 -10.82 -41.75
N GLU A 57 -21.23 -10.98 -43.01
CA GLU A 57 -20.57 -11.85 -43.99
C GLU A 57 -19.17 -11.36 -44.38
N LEU A 58 -18.88 -10.06 -44.23
CA LEU A 58 -17.57 -9.48 -44.51
C LEU A 58 -16.56 -9.69 -43.37
N VAL A 59 -17.02 -10.11 -42.20
CA VAL A 59 -16.16 -10.31 -41.02
C VAL A 59 -15.81 -11.79 -40.91
N SER A 60 -14.51 -12.09 -40.93
CA SER A 60 -14.07 -13.48 -40.75
C SER A 60 -14.54 -14.03 -39.40
N PRO A 61 -14.96 -15.31 -39.33
CA PRO A 61 -15.44 -15.92 -38.08
C PRO A 61 -14.36 -15.94 -36.98
N ALA A 62 -13.08 -15.99 -37.37
CA ALA A 62 -11.96 -15.87 -36.44
C ALA A 62 -11.88 -14.49 -35.77
N ASN A 63 -12.16 -13.42 -36.52
CA ASN A 63 -12.18 -12.05 -35.99
C ASN A 63 -13.39 -11.83 -35.08
N LEU A 64 -14.56 -12.37 -35.43
CA LEU A 64 -15.76 -12.32 -34.57
C LEU A 64 -15.50 -12.99 -33.23
N LYS A 65 -14.95 -14.22 -33.23
CA LYS A 65 -14.62 -14.94 -32.01
C LYS A 65 -13.57 -14.21 -31.17
N SER A 66 -12.58 -13.58 -31.81
CA SER A 66 -11.60 -12.75 -31.09
C SER A 66 -12.24 -11.52 -30.44
N LEU A 67 -13.23 -10.91 -31.08
CA LEU A 67 -13.95 -9.76 -30.55
C LEU A 67 -14.87 -10.16 -29.39
N GLU A 68 -15.59 -11.27 -29.52
CA GLU A 68 -16.41 -11.85 -28.44
C GLU A 68 -15.59 -12.11 -27.18
N ASN A 69 -14.45 -12.78 -27.31
CA ASN A 69 -13.55 -13.04 -26.19
C ASN A 69 -13.10 -11.73 -25.52
N ALA A 70 -12.71 -10.72 -26.31
CA ALA A 70 -12.28 -9.42 -25.78
C ALA A 70 -13.41 -8.67 -25.06
N LEU A 71 -14.66 -8.77 -25.55
CA LEU A 71 -15.83 -8.18 -24.90
C LEU A 71 -16.15 -8.88 -23.57
N VAL A 72 -16.11 -10.21 -23.54
CA VAL A 72 -16.29 -11.01 -22.32
C VAL A 72 -15.22 -10.67 -21.29
N ASP A 73 -13.95 -10.60 -21.70
CA ASP A 73 -12.85 -10.20 -20.82
C ASP A 73 -13.04 -8.79 -20.26
N ARG A 74 -13.52 -7.86 -21.10
CA ARG A 74 -13.79 -6.49 -20.67
C ARG A 74 -14.96 -6.42 -19.69
N ALA A 75 -16.05 -7.16 -19.93
CA ALA A 75 -17.18 -7.24 -19.02
C ALA A 75 -16.75 -7.84 -17.66
N ASN A 76 -15.96 -8.91 -17.67
CA ASN A 76 -15.39 -9.51 -16.47
C ASN A 76 -14.48 -8.54 -15.72
N ALA A 77 -13.67 -7.75 -16.43
CA ALA A 77 -12.84 -6.71 -15.82
C ALA A 77 -13.68 -5.64 -15.12
N ILE A 78 -14.75 -5.14 -15.77
CA ILE A 78 -15.68 -4.17 -15.16
C ILE A 78 -16.32 -4.74 -13.89
N LEU A 79 -16.86 -5.97 -13.96
CA LEU A 79 -17.43 -6.64 -12.79
C LEU A 79 -16.40 -6.84 -11.67
N SER A 80 -15.14 -7.13 -12.01
CA SER A 80 -14.08 -7.27 -11.02
C SER A 80 -13.70 -5.93 -10.37
N GLU A 81 -13.69 -4.83 -11.13
CA GLU A 81 -13.45 -3.47 -10.62
C GLU A 81 -14.60 -3.04 -9.69
N GLU A 82 -15.84 -3.36 -10.03
CA GLU A 82 -17.01 -3.13 -9.18
C GLU A 82 -16.93 -3.93 -7.88
N ARG A 83 -16.64 -5.24 -7.95
CA ARG A 83 -16.44 -6.07 -6.76
C ARG A 83 -15.28 -5.60 -5.88
N ALA A 84 -14.21 -5.07 -6.48
CA ALA A 84 -13.10 -4.48 -5.74
C ALA A 84 -13.54 -3.20 -4.99
N LYS A 85 -14.30 -2.33 -5.67
CA LYS A 85 -14.92 -1.15 -5.02
C LYS A 85 -15.88 -1.56 -3.90
N ASP A 86 -16.61 -2.67 -4.05
CA ASP A 86 -17.49 -3.18 -2.99
C ASP A 86 -16.73 -3.68 -1.78
N LYS A 87 -15.57 -4.34 -1.95
CA LYS A 87 -14.69 -4.69 -0.82
C LYS A 87 -14.22 -3.44 -0.06
N ASP A 88 -13.86 -2.38 -0.79
CA ASP A 88 -13.47 -1.11 -0.18
C ASP A 88 -14.64 -0.40 0.51
N ARG A 89 -15.88 -0.60 0.02
CA ARG A 89 -17.12 -0.08 0.66
C ARG A 89 -17.45 -0.83 1.94
N LEU A 90 -17.39 -2.16 1.91
CA LEU A 90 -17.57 -3.03 3.08
C LEU A 90 -16.54 -2.71 4.17
N ALA A 91 -15.27 -2.50 3.80
CA ALA A 91 -14.23 -2.06 4.73
C ALA A 91 -14.50 -0.67 5.35
N LYS A 92 -15.30 0.16 4.69
CA LYS A 92 -15.76 1.48 5.17
C LYS A 92 -17.14 1.41 5.85
N GLY A 93 -17.68 0.23 6.11
CA GLY A 93 -19.00 0.02 6.71
C GLY A 93 -20.18 0.42 5.82
N ARG A 94 -19.97 0.56 4.50
CA ARG A 94 -21.02 0.90 3.53
C ARG A 94 -21.49 -0.36 2.82
N LYS A 95 -22.81 -0.48 2.59
CA LYS A 95 -23.40 -1.61 1.86
C LYS A 95 -22.85 -1.71 0.42
N PRO A 96 -22.69 -2.93 -0.13
CA PRO A 96 -22.35 -3.18 -1.53
C PRO A 96 -23.32 -2.48 -2.49
N VAL A 97 -22.85 -2.12 -3.69
CA VAL A 97 -23.70 -1.45 -4.72
C VAL A 97 -24.90 -2.32 -5.13
N TYR A 98 -24.74 -3.64 -5.17
CA TYR A 98 -25.80 -4.56 -5.59
C TYR A 98 -26.96 -4.65 -4.58
N GLU A 99 -26.74 -4.33 -3.30
CA GLU A 99 -27.82 -4.25 -2.30
C GLU A 99 -28.59 -2.91 -2.35
N LEU A 100 -28.07 -1.90 -3.05
CA LEU A 100 -28.75 -0.61 -3.22
C LEU A 100 -29.78 -0.61 -4.35
N GLN A 101 -29.76 -1.61 -5.23
CA GLN A 101 -30.71 -1.72 -6.33
C GLN A 101 -31.97 -2.54 -5.99
N GLU A 102 -31.98 -3.27 -4.88
CA GLU A 102 -33.15 -4.06 -4.42
C GLU A 102 -34.00 -3.34 -3.37
N SER A 103 -33.72 -2.07 -3.03
CA SER A 103 -34.48 -1.32 -2.02
C SER A 103 -35.47 -0.29 -2.59
N GLU A 104 -35.85 -0.40 -3.86
CA GLU A 104 -37.05 0.25 -4.39
C GLU A 104 -38.13 -0.84 -4.51
N GLU A 105 -39.26 -0.64 -3.82
CA GLU A 105 -40.39 -1.58 -3.62
C GLU A 105 -40.31 -2.46 -2.35
N SER A 106 -40.29 -1.80 -1.19
CA SER A 106 -41.08 -2.32 -0.07
C SER A 106 -41.98 -1.17 0.41
N GLU A 107 -43.20 -1.14 -0.11
CA GLU A 107 -44.32 -0.45 0.54
C GLU A 107 -44.55 -1.16 1.87
N GLU A 108 -43.80 -0.77 2.90
CA GLU A 108 -44.18 -1.07 4.27
C GLU A 108 -45.40 -0.20 4.57
N GLU A 109 -46.58 -0.84 4.58
CA GLU A 109 -47.79 -0.28 5.17
C GLU A 109 -47.45 0.24 6.56
N GLU A 110 -47.41 1.57 6.72
CA GLU A 110 -47.22 2.21 8.01
C GLU A 110 -48.34 1.74 8.95
N PRO A 111 -48.05 1.00 10.03
CA PRO A 111 -49.03 0.79 11.07
C PRO A 111 -49.29 2.16 11.71
N VAL A 112 -50.55 2.58 11.75
CA VAL A 112 -50.97 3.82 12.42
C VAL A 112 -50.65 3.70 13.92
N LEU A 113 -49.43 4.10 14.29
CA LEU A 113 -48.97 4.25 15.66
C LEU A 113 -49.61 5.49 16.28
N THR A 114 -49.99 5.38 17.54
CA THR A 114 -50.58 6.50 18.30
C THR A 114 -49.55 7.61 18.53
N GLU A 115 -49.98 8.88 18.61
CA GLU A 115 -49.11 10.08 18.74
C GLU A 115 -48.06 9.97 19.87
N GLU A 116 -48.35 9.21 20.94
CA GLU A 116 -47.43 9.03 22.07
C GLU A 116 -46.29 8.03 21.78
N GLU A 117 -46.53 7.02 20.94
CA GLU A 117 -45.50 6.04 20.55
C GLU A 117 -44.54 6.62 19.50
N LEU A 118 -45.07 7.50 18.64
CA LEU A 118 -44.28 8.28 17.67
C LEU A 118 -43.28 9.21 18.37
N ARG A 119 -43.70 9.92 19.43
CA ARG A 119 -42.80 10.77 20.22
C ARG A 119 -41.71 9.97 20.93
N ARG A 120 -42.02 8.77 21.44
CA ARG A 120 -41.01 7.90 22.06
C ARG A 120 -39.99 7.38 21.06
N GLN A 121 -40.41 7.05 19.84
CA GLN A 121 -39.49 6.67 18.77
C GLN A 121 -38.62 7.85 18.33
N GLU A 122 -39.17 9.06 18.23
CA GLU A 122 -38.40 10.27 17.91
C GLU A 122 -37.37 10.59 19.00
N GLU A 123 -37.75 10.49 20.28
CA GLU A 123 -36.82 10.67 21.41
C GLU A 123 -35.72 9.62 21.43
N GLU A 124 -36.05 8.34 21.17
CA GLU A 124 -35.06 7.26 21.11
C GLU A 124 -34.13 7.41 19.89
N ARG A 125 -34.64 7.91 18.76
CA ARG A 125 -33.82 8.23 17.57
C ARG A 125 -32.87 9.38 17.86
N LEU A 126 -33.34 10.46 18.49
CA LEU A 126 -32.52 11.59 18.89
C LEU A 126 -31.45 11.18 19.91
N GLU A 127 -31.78 10.31 20.86
CA GLU A 127 -30.80 9.83 21.85
C GLU A 127 -29.73 8.93 21.20
N ARG A 128 -30.09 8.12 20.21
CA ARG A 128 -29.13 7.34 19.43
C ARG A 128 -28.24 8.24 18.57
N GLU A 129 -28.81 9.25 17.92
CA GLU A 129 -28.08 10.22 17.11
C GLU A 129 -27.07 11.00 17.96
N LEU A 130 -27.46 11.45 19.16
CA LEU A 130 -26.55 12.12 20.09
C LEU A 130 -25.41 11.22 20.56
N ARG A 131 -25.68 9.93 20.83
CA ARG A 131 -24.63 8.96 21.19
C ARG A 131 -23.70 8.66 20.01
N GLU A 132 -24.21 8.67 18.79
CA GLU A 132 -23.39 8.50 17.58
C GLU A 132 -22.54 9.75 17.30
N GLU A 133 -23.10 10.94 17.46
CA GLU A 133 -22.37 12.21 17.39
C GLU A 133 -21.28 12.30 18.46
N GLU A 134 -21.55 11.87 19.69
CA GLU A 134 -20.54 11.83 20.76
C GLU A 134 -19.40 10.86 20.42
N ARG A 135 -19.71 9.69 19.83
CA ARG A 135 -18.71 8.73 19.36
C ARG A 135 -17.90 9.26 18.17
N LEU A 136 -18.52 10.04 17.29
CA LEU A 136 -17.85 10.67 16.16
C LEU A 136 -16.95 11.83 16.63
N ALA A 137 -17.43 12.67 17.54
CA ALA A 137 -16.67 13.74 18.16
C ALA A 137 -15.43 13.20 18.90
N ALA A 138 -15.56 12.09 19.65
CA ALA A 138 -14.43 11.45 20.30
C ALA A 138 -13.36 10.94 19.31
N ARG A 139 -13.79 10.38 18.17
CA ARG A 139 -12.88 9.95 17.09
C ARG A 139 -12.22 11.13 16.39
N GLU A 140 -12.94 12.24 16.19
CA GLU A 140 -12.39 13.45 15.61
C GLU A 140 -11.38 14.14 16.53
N GLU A 141 -11.64 14.18 17.84
CA GLU A 141 -10.68 14.68 18.82
C GLU A 141 -9.41 13.82 18.87
N GLU A 142 -9.53 12.50 18.83
CA GLU A 142 -8.38 11.60 18.76
C GLU A 142 -7.58 11.83 17.47
N ARG A 143 -8.27 11.96 16.33
CA ARG A 143 -7.64 12.35 15.06
C ARG A 143 -6.92 13.67 15.15
N ARG A 144 -7.52 14.69 15.77
CA ARG A 144 -6.92 16.02 15.91
C ARG A 144 -5.68 15.97 16.80
N ARG A 145 -5.73 15.23 17.92
CA ARG A 145 -4.56 15.00 18.79
C ARG A 145 -3.44 14.28 18.04
N ASN A 146 -3.77 13.30 17.22
CA ASN A 146 -2.80 12.55 16.43
C ASN A 146 -2.19 13.41 15.31
N GLU A 147 -2.99 14.25 14.65
CA GLU A 147 -2.52 15.22 13.65
C GLU A 147 -1.64 16.30 14.28
N GLU A 148 -2.01 16.82 15.46
CA GLU A 148 -1.19 17.77 16.22
C GLU A 148 0.13 17.13 16.68
N ALA A 149 0.12 15.86 17.11
CA ALA A 149 1.33 15.11 17.47
C ALA A 149 2.23 14.87 16.24
N LEU A 150 1.65 14.52 15.08
CA LEU A 150 2.39 14.39 13.82
C LEU A 150 2.96 15.74 13.37
N ARG A 151 2.21 16.83 13.52
CA ARG A 151 2.66 18.19 13.20
C ARG A 151 3.78 18.66 14.12
N ALA A 152 3.70 18.34 15.42
CA ALA A 152 4.77 18.61 16.39
C ALA A 152 6.03 17.80 16.07
N ARG A 153 5.87 16.53 15.70
CA ARG A 153 6.98 15.66 15.28
C ARG A 153 7.60 16.13 13.96
N ALA A 154 6.80 16.55 12.98
CA ALA A 154 7.29 17.12 11.73
C ALA A 154 8.13 18.39 11.96
N ARG A 155 7.68 19.27 12.89
CA ARG A 155 8.45 20.47 13.28
C ARG A 155 9.78 20.12 13.97
N GLN A 156 9.84 19.04 14.76
CA GLN A 156 11.08 18.61 15.44
C GLN A 156 12.07 17.94 14.49
N VAL A 157 11.59 17.27 13.45
CA VAL A 157 12.44 16.58 12.46
C VAL A 157 13.14 17.60 11.54
N ASP A 158 12.54 18.76 11.26
CA ASP A 158 13.18 19.78 10.43
C ASP A 158 14.21 20.63 11.17
N THR A 159 14.03 20.99 12.45
CA THR A 159 14.99 21.90 13.10
C THR A 159 16.29 21.21 13.49
N LYS A 160 16.23 20.00 14.06
CA LYS A 160 17.43 19.29 14.50
C LYS A 160 18.24 18.71 13.35
N ALA A 161 17.58 18.15 12.33
CA ALA A 161 18.28 17.63 11.14
C ALA A 161 18.87 18.76 10.30
N MET A 162 18.19 19.92 10.20
CA MET A 162 18.71 21.08 9.48
C MET A 162 19.85 21.76 10.24
N GLU A 163 19.80 21.79 11.57
CA GLU A 163 20.89 22.31 12.41
C GLU A 163 22.12 21.39 12.39
N GLU A 164 21.94 20.07 12.40
CA GLU A 164 23.02 19.09 12.17
C GLU A 164 23.59 19.19 10.74
N MET A 165 22.74 19.39 9.71
CA MET A 165 23.21 19.62 8.34
C MET A 165 23.95 20.97 8.21
N LEU A 166 23.51 22.01 8.91
CA LEU A 166 24.18 23.32 8.93
C LEU A 166 25.52 23.25 9.67
N GLN A 167 25.60 22.56 10.81
CA GLN A 167 26.86 22.34 11.52
C GLN A 167 27.84 21.51 10.69
N ASN A 168 27.36 20.50 9.96
CA ASN A 168 28.16 19.71 9.02
C ASN A 168 28.50 20.44 7.71
N ALA A 169 27.81 21.54 7.38
CA ALA A 169 28.05 22.35 6.18
C ALA A 169 29.04 23.51 6.38
N VAL A 170 29.45 23.84 7.61
CA VAL A 170 30.31 24.99 7.91
C VAL A 170 31.81 24.75 7.59
N VAL A 171 32.23 23.57 7.12
CA VAL A 171 33.66 23.26 6.83
C VAL A 171 33.91 22.83 5.38
N LEU A 172 33.26 23.45 4.39
CA LEU A 172 33.69 23.32 2.99
C LEU A 172 33.74 24.69 2.31
N ASN A 173 34.75 25.46 2.68
CA ASN A 173 35.23 26.56 1.86
C ASN A 173 36.74 26.42 1.59
N PRO A 174 37.15 25.71 0.52
CA PRO A 174 38.37 26.03 -0.20
C PRO A 174 37.97 26.77 -1.48
N GLY A 175 38.31 28.06 -1.53
CA GLY A 175 37.94 28.95 -2.60
C GLY A 175 38.64 28.68 -3.95
N HIS A 176 38.04 29.33 -4.95
CA HIS A 176 38.65 29.99 -6.12
C HIS A 176 38.81 29.24 -7.46
N LEU A 177 38.02 29.76 -8.44
CA LEU A 177 38.28 29.92 -9.90
C LEU A 177 38.10 28.64 -10.74
N LYS A 178 37.30 28.53 -11.82
CA LYS A 178 36.61 29.47 -12.73
C LYS A 178 35.66 28.63 -13.65
N PRO A 179 34.92 29.20 -14.63
CA PRO A 179 33.50 28.91 -14.88
C PRO A 179 33.18 28.01 -16.10
N LYS A 180 31.89 27.62 -16.17
CA LYS A 180 31.07 27.30 -17.36
C LYS A 180 31.64 26.33 -18.39
N THR A 181 31.09 25.10 -18.39
CA THR A 181 30.67 24.40 -19.63
C THR A 181 29.61 23.37 -19.28
N GLY A 182 28.53 23.33 -20.05
CA GLY A 182 27.38 22.44 -19.83
C GLY A 182 27.68 20.98 -20.15
N GLY A 183 26.71 20.13 -19.81
CA GLY A 183 26.66 18.74 -20.26
C GLY A 183 26.26 17.76 -19.16
N LYS A 184 25.05 17.21 -19.31
CA LYS A 184 24.53 15.96 -18.73
C LYS A 184 24.62 15.84 -17.19
N GLN A 185 23.45 15.88 -16.55
CA GLN A 185 23.22 15.30 -15.23
C GLN A 185 23.67 13.83 -15.24
N GLN A 186 24.94 13.58 -14.92
CA GLN A 186 25.30 12.35 -14.22
C GLN A 186 24.69 12.51 -12.84
N GLN A 187 23.59 11.78 -12.58
CA GLN A 187 23.21 11.41 -11.23
C GLN A 187 24.49 10.89 -10.57
N GLN A 188 25.07 11.67 -9.67
CA GLN A 188 26.03 11.18 -8.71
C GLN A 188 25.30 10.06 -7.97
N LYS A 189 25.56 8.81 -8.36
CA LYS A 189 25.20 7.65 -7.55
C LYS A 189 25.89 7.90 -6.22
N LYS A 190 25.11 8.32 -5.21
CA LYS A 190 25.56 8.44 -3.82
C LYS A 190 26.25 7.12 -3.49
N GLN A 191 27.57 7.16 -3.38
CA GLN A 191 28.35 5.96 -3.08
C GLN A 191 28.00 5.56 -1.66
N VAL A 192 27.53 4.32 -1.49
CA VAL A 192 27.21 3.81 -0.16
C VAL A 192 28.51 3.69 0.62
N THR A 193 28.53 4.23 1.84
CA THR A 193 29.70 4.16 2.73
C THR A 193 29.76 2.82 3.47
N GLU A 194 30.93 2.46 4.01
CA GLU A 194 31.06 1.23 4.82
C GLU A 194 30.21 1.27 6.10
N ASP A 195 30.01 2.46 6.67
CA ASP A 195 29.16 2.64 7.86
C ASP A 195 27.68 2.46 7.52
N GLU A 196 27.19 3.05 6.43
CA GLU A 196 25.83 2.80 5.92
C GLU A 196 25.61 1.31 5.61
N LEU A 197 26.65 0.61 5.14
CA LEU A 197 26.59 -0.83 4.88
C LEU A 197 26.41 -1.63 6.18
N ARG A 198 27.18 -1.31 7.23
CA ARG A 198 27.06 -1.95 8.55
C ARG A 198 25.70 -1.68 9.18
N GLU A 199 25.18 -0.47 9.03
CA GLU A 199 23.84 -0.13 9.50
C GLU A 199 22.78 -0.97 8.80
N MET A 200 22.85 -1.09 7.46
CA MET A 200 21.94 -1.96 6.71
C MET A 200 22.05 -3.44 7.13
N GLU A 201 23.25 -3.93 7.43
CA GLU A 201 23.45 -5.29 7.95
C GLU A 201 22.78 -5.48 9.32
N SER A 202 22.93 -4.50 10.21
CA SER A 202 22.26 -4.49 11.52
C SER A 202 20.73 -4.47 11.37
N GLN A 203 20.21 -3.66 10.44
CA GLN A 203 18.78 -3.59 10.15
C GLN A 203 18.23 -4.91 9.61
N VAL A 204 18.96 -5.58 8.70
CA VAL A 204 18.60 -6.91 8.21
C VAL A 204 18.55 -7.91 9.35
N ALA A 205 19.58 -7.94 10.21
CA ALA A 205 19.64 -8.86 11.34
C ALA A 205 18.47 -8.65 12.33
N ALA A 206 18.13 -7.39 12.64
CA ALA A 206 17.00 -7.06 13.50
C ALA A 206 15.66 -7.50 12.88
N LEU A 207 15.44 -7.26 11.59
CA LEU A 207 14.23 -7.67 10.90
C LEU A 207 14.10 -9.20 10.78
N MET A 208 15.20 -9.93 10.61
CA MET A 208 15.17 -11.39 10.63
C MET A 208 14.76 -11.91 12.00
N LYS A 209 15.34 -11.40 13.09
CA LYS A 209 14.94 -11.79 14.46
C LYS A 209 13.46 -11.49 14.73
N GLU A 210 12.97 -10.32 14.30
CA GLU A 210 11.54 -9.97 14.43
C GLU A 210 10.63 -10.91 13.62
N LYS A 211 11.02 -11.25 12.38
CA LYS A 211 10.31 -12.21 11.53
C LYS A 211 10.26 -13.60 12.17
N GLU A 212 11.40 -14.11 12.63
CA GLU A 212 11.51 -15.43 13.27
C GLU A 212 10.65 -15.49 14.54
N ARG A 213 10.64 -14.43 15.35
CA ARG A 213 9.77 -14.34 16.52
C ARG A 213 8.30 -14.43 16.15
N LEU A 214 7.85 -13.64 15.17
CA LEU A 214 6.46 -13.66 14.70
C LEU A 214 6.07 -15.04 14.14
N GLN A 215 6.97 -15.65 13.36
CA GLN A 215 6.75 -16.97 12.79
C GLN A 215 6.64 -18.04 13.88
N THR A 216 7.55 -18.03 14.86
CA THR A 216 7.54 -18.97 16.00
C THR A 216 6.21 -18.91 16.75
N VAL A 217 5.70 -17.70 17.02
CA VAL A 217 4.42 -17.52 17.74
C VAL A 217 3.23 -18.01 16.92
N LEU A 218 3.23 -17.76 15.61
CA LEU A 218 2.16 -18.22 14.71
C LEU A 218 2.14 -19.75 14.52
N GLU A 219 3.31 -20.37 14.46
CA GLU A 219 3.44 -21.83 14.30
C GLU A 219 3.17 -22.61 15.60
N THR A 220 3.19 -21.93 16.75
CA THR A 220 2.86 -22.56 18.04
C THR A 220 1.36 -22.80 18.13
N SER A 221 0.98 -24.06 18.36
CA SER A 221 -0.41 -24.46 18.58
C SER A 221 -0.94 -23.92 19.90
N GLU A 222 -2.26 -23.73 20.02
CA GLU A 222 -2.86 -23.16 21.23
C GLU A 222 -2.61 -24.00 22.49
N GLU A 223 -2.50 -25.33 22.33
CA GLU A 223 -2.20 -26.27 23.39
C GLU A 223 -0.75 -26.13 23.92
N GLU A 224 0.18 -25.74 23.06
CA GLU A 224 1.59 -25.57 23.40
C GLU A 224 1.94 -24.16 23.91
N LEU A 225 1.06 -23.16 23.68
CA LEU A 225 1.29 -21.77 24.08
C LEU A 225 1.65 -21.60 25.57
N PRO A 226 0.96 -22.24 26.54
CA PRO A 226 1.30 -22.09 27.95
C PRO A 226 2.70 -22.60 28.27
N ALA A 227 3.09 -23.75 27.73
CA ALA A 227 4.40 -24.36 27.94
C ALA A 227 5.52 -23.53 27.27
N LYS A 228 5.27 -23.01 26.07
CA LYS A 228 6.22 -22.12 25.38
C LYS A 228 6.39 -20.79 26.09
N LEU A 229 5.34 -20.27 26.70
CA LEU A 229 5.40 -19.04 27.49
C LEU A 229 6.18 -19.23 28.79
N THR A 230 6.03 -20.36 29.47
CA THR A 230 6.88 -20.68 30.64
C THR A 230 8.34 -20.83 30.23
N GLU A 231 8.62 -21.57 29.15
CA GLU A 231 9.98 -21.75 28.62
C GLU A 231 10.62 -20.39 28.25
N ALA A 232 9.87 -19.51 27.56
CA ALA A 232 10.35 -18.19 27.18
C ALA A 232 10.64 -17.29 28.39
N LYS A 233 9.81 -17.37 29.45
CA LYS A 233 10.05 -16.63 30.71
C LYS A 233 11.29 -17.14 31.44
N GLU A 234 11.50 -18.46 31.48
CA GLU A 234 12.71 -19.07 32.04
C GLU A 234 13.97 -18.66 31.27
N GLN A 235 13.92 -18.67 29.93
CA GLN A 235 15.01 -18.20 29.09
C GLN A 235 15.30 -16.72 29.30
N LEU A 236 14.28 -15.87 29.43
CA LEU A 236 14.45 -14.45 29.76
C LEU A 236 15.13 -14.26 31.12
N ALA A 237 14.68 -14.98 32.14
CA ALA A 237 15.29 -14.93 33.48
C ALA A 237 16.75 -15.40 33.45
N ALA A 238 17.07 -16.46 32.71
CA ALA A 238 18.43 -16.95 32.53
C ALA A 238 19.33 -15.93 31.82
N VAL A 239 18.81 -15.23 30.80
CA VAL A 239 19.56 -14.15 30.12
C VAL A 239 19.79 -12.98 31.08
N GLN A 240 18.78 -12.56 31.83
CA GLN A 240 18.91 -11.46 32.80
C GLN A 240 19.86 -11.79 33.96
N ALA A 241 19.98 -13.07 34.33
CA ALA A 241 20.87 -13.55 35.38
C ALA A 241 22.35 -13.68 34.92
N LYS A 242 22.64 -13.64 33.62
CA LYS A 242 24.03 -13.70 33.13
C LYS A 242 24.79 -12.42 33.53
N PRO A 243 25.95 -12.53 34.19
CA PRO A 243 26.77 -11.37 34.52
C PRO A 243 27.29 -10.70 33.24
N LYS A 244 27.36 -9.36 33.23
CA LYS A 244 27.84 -8.52 32.11
C LYS A 244 29.31 -8.74 31.72
N SER A 245 30.01 -9.71 32.30
CA SER A 245 31.47 -9.79 32.27
C SER A 245 32.02 -10.98 31.48
N GLN A 246 31.29 -11.51 30.49
CA GLN A 246 31.77 -12.68 29.76
C GLN A 246 31.63 -12.51 28.23
N ASP A 247 32.81 -12.51 27.60
CA ASP A 247 33.09 -12.68 26.16
C ASP A 247 32.94 -11.48 25.23
N GLY A 248 33.55 -10.36 25.62
CA GLY A 248 33.98 -9.32 24.68
C GLY A 248 35.20 -9.74 23.86
N ALA A 249 35.04 -10.58 22.83
CA ALA A 249 36.07 -10.76 21.80
C ALA A 249 35.52 -11.39 20.53
N THR A 250 35.32 -10.57 19.48
CA THR A 250 35.77 -10.85 18.10
C THR A 250 35.30 -9.74 17.15
N THR A 251 35.76 -8.51 17.38
CA THR A 251 35.83 -7.53 16.29
C THR A 251 37.00 -7.90 15.38
N SER A 252 36.80 -8.95 14.58
CA SER A 252 37.67 -9.21 13.44
C SER A 252 37.61 -8.00 12.52
N LYS A 253 38.70 -7.22 12.46
CA LYS A 253 38.86 -6.11 11.52
C LYS A 253 38.79 -6.70 10.11
N LYS A 254 37.59 -6.68 9.51
CA LYS A 254 37.39 -7.03 8.11
C LYS A 254 38.23 -6.08 7.25
N ALA A 255 38.97 -6.65 6.30
CA ALA A 255 39.75 -5.89 5.34
C ALA A 255 38.85 -4.89 4.59
N PRO A 256 39.36 -3.69 4.24
CA PRO A 256 38.57 -2.67 3.57
C PRO A 256 38.03 -3.20 2.24
N MET A 257 36.73 -3.02 1.99
CA MET A 257 36.07 -3.53 0.80
C MET A 257 36.26 -2.58 -0.38
N GLN A 258 36.37 -3.11 -1.59
CA GLN A 258 36.43 -2.23 -2.76
C GLN A 258 35.07 -1.52 -2.97
N PRO A 259 35.02 -0.25 -3.42
CA PRO A 259 33.77 0.50 -3.61
C PRO A 259 32.73 -0.20 -4.50
N LYS A 260 33.16 -1.00 -5.49
CA LYS A 260 32.27 -1.81 -6.33
C LYS A 260 31.60 -2.93 -5.54
N GLN A 261 32.32 -3.55 -4.60
CA GLN A 261 31.80 -4.61 -3.72
C GLN A 261 30.83 -4.03 -2.69
N ILE A 262 31.14 -2.86 -2.13
CA ILE A 262 30.26 -2.15 -1.18
C ILE A 262 28.91 -1.85 -1.85
N ASN A 263 28.92 -1.28 -3.05
CA ASN A 263 27.69 -0.97 -3.77
C ASN A 263 26.88 -2.23 -4.17
N ALA A 264 27.55 -3.31 -4.56
CA ALA A 264 26.89 -4.57 -4.87
C ALA A 264 26.23 -5.19 -3.62
N ARG A 265 26.94 -5.22 -2.49
CA ARG A 265 26.43 -5.71 -1.21
C ARG A 265 25.31 -4.83 -0.67
N ALA A 266 25.41 -3.51 -0.84
CA ALA A 266 24.34 -2.58 -0.49
C ALA A 266 23.06 -2.82 -1.31
N ALA A 267 23.18 -3.12 -2.61
CA ALA A 267 22.02 -3.45 -3.44
C ALA A 267 21.37 -4.76 -2.99
N GLU A 268 22.16 -5.78 -2.66
CA GLU A 268 21.67 -7.05 -2.11
C GLU A 268 20.96 -6.84 -0.77
N LEU A 269 21.56 -6.07 0.15
CA LEU A 269 20.97 -5.75 1.45
C LEU A 269 19.67 -4.96 1.29
N LYS A 270 19.60 -3.99 0.37
CA LYS A 270 18.34 -3.28 0.07
C LYS A 270 17.24 -4.21 -0.43
N GLN A 271 17.58 -5.16 -1.30
CA GLN A 271 16.62 -6.16 -1.76
C GLN A 271 16.17 -7.08 -0.61
N LYS A 272 17.10 -7.51 0.25
CA LYS A 272 16.80 -8.32 1.45
C LYS A 272 15.91 -7.57 2.43
N LEU A 273 16.22 -6.31 2.74
CA LEU A 273 15.40 -5.45 3.60
C LEU A 273 13.98 -5.35 3.04
N SER A 274 13.82 -5.03 1.76
CA SER A 274 12.51 -4.94 1.12
C SER A 274 11.69 -6.24 1.25
N LYS A 275 12.32 -7.39 0.99
CA LYS A 275 11.65 -8.71 1.14
C LYS A 275 11.27 -8.99 2.59
N LEU A 276 12.19 -8.81 3.52
CA LEU A 276 11.97 -9.05 4.95
C LEU A 276 10.89 -8.13 5.51
N THR A 277 10.83 -6.86 5.10
CA THR A 277 9.78 -5.93 5.52
C THR A 277 8.40 -6.40 5.08
N VAL A 278 8.25 -6.87 3.83
CA VAL A 278 6.96 -7.39 3.33
C VAL A 278 6.55 -8.66 4.07
N GLU A 279 7.46 -9.62 4.23
CA GLU A 279 7.20 -10.87 4.94
C GLU A 279 6.85 -10.63 6.41
N ARG A 280 7.61 -9.77 7.10
CA ARG A 280 7.34 -9.38 8.48
C ARG A 280 5.97 -8.70 8.61
N THR A 281 5.61 -7.84 7.67
CA THR A 281 4.30 -7.16 7.66
C THR A 281 3.17 -8.18 7.45
N ARG A 282 3.36 -9.16 6.57
CA ARG A 282 2.39 -10.25 6.37
C ARG A 282 2.17 -11.07 7.65
N LEU A 283 3.25 -11.47 8.32
CA LEU A 283 3.15 -12.22 9.59
C LEU A 283 2.50 -11.39 10.70
N ALA A 284 2.85 -10.10 10.80
CA ALA A 284 2.23 -9.20 11.76
C ALA A 284 0.71 -9.02 11.51
N LEU A 285 0.28 -9.01 10.24
CA LEU A 285 -1.14 -8.98 9.91
C LEU A 285 -1.85 -10.30 10.23
N GLN A 286 -1.20 -11.45 10.00
CA GLN A 286 -1.73 -12.75 10.41
C GLN A 286 -1.90 -12.84 11.92
N MET A 287 -0.91 -12.37 12.69
CA MET A 287 -1.03 -12.27 14.15
C MET A 287 -2.22 -11.42 14.60
N LYS A 288 -2.53 -10.33 13.88
CA LYS A 288 -3.68 -9.48 14.19
C LYS A 288 -5.02 -10.09 13.77
N ALA A 289 -5.02 -10.96 12.77
CA ALA A 289 -6.22 -11.66 12.31
C ALA A 289 -6.65 -12.76 13.29
N GLU A 290 -5.69 -13.37 13.99
CA GLU A 290 -5.91 -14.38 15.04
C GLU A 290 -5.47 -13.87 16.42
N PRO A 291 -6.21 -12.90 17.01
CA PRO A 291 -5.84 -12.33 18.30
C PRO A 291 -5.99 -13.37 19.41
N HIS A 292 -4.88 -13.69 20.08
CA HIS A 292 -4.87 -14.60 21.21
C HIS A 292 -3.98 -14.03 22.33
N PRO A 293 -4.47 -13.86 23.57
CA PRO A 293 -3.75 -13.16 24.64
C PRO A 293 -2.41 -13.82 24.98
N LEU A 294 -2.35 -15.16 24.99
CA LEU A 294 -1.08 -15.89 25.23
C LEU A 294 -0.07 -15.71 24.10
N ARG A 295 -0.51 -15.48 22.85
CA ARG A 295 0.41 -15.21 21.73
C ARG A 295 1.02 -13.81 21.85
N GLU A 296 0.22 -12.83 22.27
CA GLU A 296 0.70 -11.47 22.55
C GLU A 296 1.69 -11.44 23.71
N GLU A 297 1.38 -12.14 24.80
CA GLU A 297 2.30 -12.29 25.94
C GLU A 297 3.60 -12.99 25.51
N LEU A 298 3.52 -14.12 24.80
CA LEU A 298 4.70 -14.84 24.31
C LEU A 298 5.57 -13.95 23.42
N LEU A 299 4.96 -13.20 22.50
CA LEU A 299 5.67 -12.26 21.63
C LEU A 299 6.40 -11.18 22.44
N SER A 300 5.77 -10.63 23.48
CA SER A 300 6.38 -9.63 24.36
C SER A 300 7.56 -10.18 25.17
N VAL A 301 7.44 -11.41 25.69
CA VAL A 301 8.51 -12.09 26.44
C VAL A 301 9.70 -12.39 25.52
N LEU A 302 9.45 -12.88 24.31
CA LEU A 302 10.51 -13.12 23.32
C LEU A 302 11.19 -11.82 22.90
N GLN A 303 10.44 -10.73 22.72
CA GLN A 303 11.02 -9.41 22.42
C GLN A 303 11.94 -8.92 23.54
N THR A 304 11.48 -8.96 24.79
CA THR A 304 12.30 -8.52 25.95
C THR A 304 13.53 -9.40 26.13
N ARG A 305 13.44 -10.70 25.81
CA ARG A 305 14.59 -11.63 25.81
C ARG A 305 15.62 -11.22 24.76
N ASP A 306 15.19 -10.96 23.53
CA ASP A 306 16.09 -10.59 22.43
C ASP A 306 16.79 -9.24 22.72
N GLU A 307 16.06 -8.28 23.29
CA GLU A 307 16.62 -6.99 23.72
C GLU A 307 17.65 -7.16 24.86
N ALA A 308 17.39 -8.05 25.81
CA ALA A 308 18.33 -8.36 26.88
C ALA A 308 19.60 -9.06 26.35
N GLN A 309 19.46 -9.96 25.37
CA GLN A 309 20.59 -10.60 24.70
C GLN A 309 21.45 -9.58 23.93
N LEU A 310 20.82 -8.67 23.17
CA LEU A 310 21.54 -7.61 22.47
C LEU A 310 22.31 -6.70 23.42
N LYS A 311 21.75 -6.39 24.61
CA LYS A 311 22.44 -5.61 25.64
C LYS A 311 23.64 -6.34 26.23
N LEU A 312 23.64 -7.67 26.25
CA LEU A 312 24.81 -8.46 26.68
C LEU A 312 25.86 -8.57 25.56
N GLU A 313 25.44 -8.68 24.30
CA GLU A 313 26.36 -8.73 23.15
C GLU A 313 27.05 -7.38 22.88
N GLN A 314 26.48 -6.27 23.33
CA GLN A 314 27.01 -4.91 23.20
C GLN A 314 27.79 -4.40 24.42
N ALA A 315 27.70 -5.09 25.57
CA ALA A 315 28.39 -4.72 26.81
C ALA A 315 29.81 -5.32 26.88
#